data_AF-A0A2X4VVJ0-F1
#
_entry.id   AF-A0A2X4VVJ0-F1
#
_cell.length_a   1.000
_cell.length_b   1.000
_cell.length_c   1.000
_cell.angle_alpha   90.00
_cell.angle_beta   90.00
_cell.angle_gamma   90.00
#
_symmetry.space_group_name_H-M   'P 1'
#
loop_
_entity.id
_entity.type
_entity.pdbx_description
1 polymer ?
#
loop_
_entity_poly.entity_id
_entity_poly.type
_entity_poly.pdbx_seq_one_letter_code
_entity_poly.pdbx_strand_id
1 'polypeptide(L)' 'MKQFGKLLMLAILSVAVYKGRYQLLNCILSNRWLRKMSVSTAMKMPGVREKFISSAFRK' A
#
# COMPACT_ATOMS: atom_id res chain seq x y z
N MET A 1 -6.49 25.47 12.60
CA MET A 1 -7.18 25.03 11.36
C MET A 1 -6.42 23.98 10.53
N LYS A 2 -5.07 23.94 10.51
CA LYS A 2 -4.31 22.98 9.67
C LYS A 2 -4.39 21.51 10.13
N GLN A 3 -4.62 21.27 11.43
CA GLN A 3 -4.69 19.93 12.03
C GLN A 3 -5.99 19.19 11.67
N PHE A 4 -7.12 19.91 11.66
CA PHE A 4 -8.43 19.35 11.33
C PHE A 4 -8.51 18.92 9.85
N GLY A 5 -7.90 19.70 8.95
CA GLY A 5 -7.80 19.35 7.53
C GLY A 5 -7.00 18.07 7.29
N LYS A 6 -5.91 17.83 8.05
CA LYS A 6 -5.14 16.59 7.97
C LYS A 6 -5.96 15.38 8.46
N LEU A 7 -6.75 15.55 9.52
CA LEU A 7 -7.61 14.50 10.05
C LEU A 7 -8.69 14.09 9.05
N LEU A 8 -9.35 15.08 8.44
CA LEU A 8 -10.33 14.87 7.37
C LEU A 8 -9.72 14.18 6.16
N MET A 9 -8.52 14.61 5.73
CA MET A 9 -7.82 14.00 4.61
C MET A 9 -7.47 12.53 4.88
N LEU A 10 -7.05 12.20 6.11
CA LEU A 10 -6.80 10.82 6.57
C LEU A 10 -8.09 9.97 6.60
N ALA A 11 -9.20 10.54 7.06
CA ALA A 11 -10.50 9.85 7.09
C ALA A 11 -11.06 9.58 5.68
N ILE A 12 -10.89 10.53 4.76
CA ILE A 12 -11.27 10.33 3.36
C ILE A 12 -10.39 9.26 2.71
N LEU A 13 -9.08 9.27 3.00
CA LEU A 13 -8.16 8.25 2.53
C LEU A 13 -8.57 6.86 3.04
N SER A 14 -8.91 6.72 4.33
CA SER A 14 -9.27 5.42 4.91
C SER A 14 -10.60 4.89 4.36
N VAL A 15 -11.58 5.75 4.10
CA VAL A 15 -12.85 5.38 3.46
C VAL A 15 -12.64 4.99 2.00
N ALA A 16 -11.80 5.71 1.26
CA ALA A 16 -11.40 5.36 -0.10
C ALA A 16 -10.65 4.02 -0.13
N VAL A 17 -9.80 3.74 0.87
CA VAL A 17 -9.12 2.45 1.09
C VAL A 17 -10.09 1.32 1.34
N TYR A 18 -11.14 1.57 2.10
CA TYR A 18 -12.12 0.54 2.40
C TYR A 18 -13.04 0.22 1.21
N LYS A 19 -13.54 1.23 0.49
CA LYS A 19 -14.44 1.04 -0.66
C LYS A 19 -13.70 0.60 -1.93
N GLY A 20 -12.48 1.10 -2.12
CA GLY A 20 -11.69 0.92 -3.34
C GLY A 20 -10.54 -0.07 -3.16
N ARG A 21 -10.70 -1.16 -2.40
CA ARG A 21 -9.61 -2.13 -2.13
C ARG A 21 -8.82 -2.50 -3.40
N TYR A 22 -9.52 -2.69 -4.52
CA TYR A 22 -8.92 -3.01 -5.82
C TYR A 22 -8.52 -1.78 -6.65
N GLN A 23 -9.26 -0.67 -6.55
CA GLN A 23 -8.92 0.58 -7.26
C GLN A 23 -7.66 1.23 -6.71
N LEU A 24 -7.40 1.11 -5.41
CA LEU A 24 -6.17 1.58 -4.78
C LEU A 24 -4.98 0.71 -5.13
N LEU A 25 -5.16 -0.61 -5.21
CA LEU A 25 -4.14 -1.48 -5.79
C LEU A 25 -3.80 -1.02 -7.20
N ASN A 26 -4.79 -0.73 -8.05
CA ASN A 26 -4.54 -0.18 -9.39
C ASN A 26 -3.86 1.20 -9.37
N CYS A 27 -4.24 2.11 -8.48
CA CYS A 27 -3.61 3.42 -8.36
C CYS A 27 -2.15 3.31 -7.87
N ILE A 28 -1.89 2.44 -6.89
CA ILE A 28 -0.56 2.14 -6.35
C ILE A 28 0.31 1.45 -7.42
N LEU A 29 -0.26 0.52 -8.19
CA LEU A 29 0.45 -0.18 -9.26
C LEU A 29 0.68 0.71 -10.50
N SER A 30 -0.23 1.66 -10.77
CA SER A 30 -0.14 2.61 -11.89
C SER A 30 1.00 3.60 -11.69
N ASN A 31 1.22 4.07 -10.46
CA ASN A 31 2.33 4.97 -10.17
C ASN A 31 3.60 4.19 -9.78
N ARG A 32 4.60 4.24 -10.67
CA ARG A 32 5.91 3.56 -10.50
C ARG A 32 6.61 3.93 -9.18
N TRP A 33 6.44 5.16 -8.68
CA TRP A 33 7.07 5.62 -7.44
C TRP A 33 6.39 5.02 -6.19
N LEU A 34 5.05 5.08 -6.14
CA LEU A 34 4.26 4.46 -5.08
C LEU A 34 4.50 2.95 -5.01
N ARG A 35 4.50 2.27 -6.16
CA ARG A 35 4.83 0.84 -6.24
C ARG A 35 6.20 0.53 -5.63
N LYS A 36 7.23 1.31 -5.96
CA LYS A 36 8.59 1.11 -5.44
C LYS A 36 8.64 1.31 -3.91
N MET A 37 7.95 2.33 -3.40
CA MET A 37 7.87 2.58 -1.96
C MET A 37 7.12 1.45 -1.23
N SER A 38 5.96 1.04 -1.72
CA SER A 38 5.17 -0.04 -1.14
C SER A 38 5.91 -1.37 -1.15
N VAL A 39 6.51 -1.75 -2.28
CA VAL A 39 7.29 -3.00 -2.40
C VAL A 39 8.56 -2.93 -1.55
N SER A 40 9.29 -1.81 -1.55
CA SER A 40 10.51 -1.66 -0.75
C SER A 40 10.22 -1.78 0.75
N THR A 41 9.12 -1.18 1.23
CA THR A 41 8.72 -1.29 2.63
C THR A 41 8.26 -2.70 2.97
N ALA A 42 7.47 -3.34 2.11
CA ALA A 42 7.02 -4.72 2.31
C ALA A 42 8.19 -5.72 2.32
N MET A 43 9.18 -5.57 1.43
CA MET A 43 10.35 -6.45 1.35
C MET A 43 11.37 -6.25 2.48
N LYS A 44 11.30 -5.13 3.21
CA LYS A 44 12.12 -4.91 4.42
C LYS A 44 11.61 -5.70 5.62
N MET A 45 10.36 -6.17 5.60
CA MET A 45 9.81 -7.01 6.67
C MET A 45 10.21 -8.48 6.45
N PRO A 46 10.94 -9.12 7.38
CA PRO A 46 11.49 -10.47 7.17
C PRO A 46 10.39 -11.51 6.92
N GLY A 47 9.29 -11.48 7.69
CA GLY A 47 8.19 -12.44 7.54
C GLY A 47 7.37 -12.26 6.25
N VAL A 48 7.30 -11.05 5.70
CA VAL A 48 6.63 -10.79 4.41
C VAL A 48 7.55 -11.22 3.26
N ARG A 49 8.85 -10.88 3.36
CA ARG A 49 9.87 -11.27 2.38
C ARG A 49 9.96 -12.78 2.22
N GLU A 50 10.07 -13.54 3.31
CA GLU A 50 10.18 -15.01 3.25
C GLU A 50 8.93 -15.65 2.65
N LYS A 51 7.73 -15.21 3.04
CA LYS A 51 6.48 -15.70 2.46
C LYS A 51 6.39 -15.38 0.97
N PHE A 52 6.75 -14.16 0.58
CA PHE A 52 6.70 -13.74 -0.82
C PHE A 52 7.72 -14.50 -1.68
N ILE A 53 8.98 -14.62 -1.23
CA ILE A 53 10.00 -15.37 -1.95
C ILE A 53 9.62 -16.86 -2.00
N SER A 54 9.17 -17.44 -0.90
CA SER A 54 8.70 -18.83 -0.87
C SER A 54 7.54 -19.03 -1.86
N SER A 55 6.49 -18.21 -1.84
CA SER A 55 5.36 -18.36 -2.76
C SER A 55 5.69 -18.03 -4.22
N ALA A 56 6.62 -17.10 -4.49
CA ALA A 56 6.96 -16.71 -5.86
C ALA A 56 7.94 -17.71 -6.53
N PHE A 57 8.82 -18.34 -5.75
CA PHE A 57 9.85 -19.25 -6.26
C PHE A 57 9.54 -20.73 -6.00
N ARG A 58 8.58 -21.06 -5.12
CA ARG A 58 8.07 -22.43 -4.96
C ARG A 58 7.07 -22.70 -6.09
N LYS A 59 7.56 -23.39 -7.10
CA LYS A 59 6.78 -23.96 -8.20
C LYS A 59 5.91 -25.11 -7.71
#